data_AF-A0A5S4FAF5-F1
#
_entry.id   AF-A0A5S4FAF5-F1
#
_cell.length_a   1.000
_cell.length_b   1.000
_cell.length_c   1.000
_cell.angle_alpha   90.00
_cell.angle_beta   90.00
_cell.angle_gamma   90.00
#
_symmetry.space_group_name_H-M   'P 1'
#
loop_
_entity.id
_entity.type
_entity.pdbx_description
1 polymer ?
#
loop_
_entity_poly.entity_id
_entity_poly.type
_entity_poly.pdbx_seq_one_letter_code
_entity_poly.pdbx_strand_id
1 'polypeptide(L)'
;MMHQHLADVPSRHPPAAQPRTLVTDPAGLFTELSRLNLPHGDYVVCGSAALYVRNLRTCMGDLDVLARGAAWCIALALGVTPSTAPSGHGQVINHPAFAIEFVDRWTPGWSTHYLIETADLIDGIPFMRLGDVLAWKACARRPKDLPDISAIDNLRRLWSAPLAGSVPGRPRPSRVQDRAV
;
A
#
# COMPACT_ATOMS: atom_id res chain seq x y z
N MET A 1 -3.40 -60.48 -22.88
CA MET A 1 -3.52 -59.35 -21.93
C MET A 1 -2.12 -58.92 -21.51
N MET A 2 -1.64 -57.76 -21.95
CA MET A 2 -0.54 -57.04 -21.29
C MET A 2 -0.79 -55.55 -21.52
N HIS A 3 -1.33 -54.87 -20.50
CA HIS A 3 -1.43 -53.42 -20.48
C HIS A 3 -0.09 -52.85 -19.99
N GLN A 4 0.59 -52.07 -20.83
CA GLN A 4 1.72 -51.26 -20.41
C GLN A 4 1.19 -50.04 -19.66
N HIS A 5 1.61 -49.89 -18.40
CA HIS A 5 1.31 -48.77 -17.54
C HIS A 5 2.35 -47.67 -17.78
N LEU A 6 1.95 -46.59 -18.44
CA LEU A 6 2.76 -45.37 -18.53
C LEU A 6 2.72 -44.69 -17.16
N ALA A 7 3.86 -44.64 -16.49
CA ALA A 7 4.04 -43.90 -15.25
C ALA A 7 3.95 -42.39 -15.53
N ASP A 8 3.02 -41.73 -14.84
CA ASP A 8 2.82 -40.29 -14.86
C ASP A 8 4.00 -39.61 -14.16
N VAL A 9 4.72 -38.74 -14.86
CA VAL A 9 5.85 -37.99 -14.30
C VAL A 9 5.30 -36.72 -13.68
N PRO A 10 5.42 -36.49 -12.35
CA PRO A 10 4.92 -35.27 -11.76
C PRO A 10 5.78 -34.08 -12.20
N SER A 11 5.15 -33.12 -12.88
CA SER A 11 5.72 -31.80 -13.19
C SER A 11 6.18 -31.11 -11.91
N ARG A 12 7.50 -31.10 -11.67
CA ARG A 12 8.13 -30.27 -10.64
C ARG A 12 8.23 -28.83 -11.15
N HIS A 13 7.11 -28.13 -11.17
CA HIS A 13 7.18 -26.67 -11.19
C HIS A 13 7.52 -26.20 -9.76
N PRO A 14 8.64 -25.49 -9.55
CA PRO A 14 8.85 -24.84 -8.27
C PRO A 14 7.70 -23.85 -8.04
N PRO A 15 7.17 -23.73 -6.81
CA PRO A 15 6.22 -22.67 -6.51
C PRO A 15 6.88 -21.33 -6.89
N ALA A 16 6.14 -20.48 -7.59
CA ALA A 16 6.59 -19.14 -7.92
C ALA A 16 7.15 -18.49 -6.64
N ALA A 17 8.37 -17.94 -6.73
CA ALA A 17 9.02 -17.31 -5.60
C ALA A 17 8.06 -16.25 -5.03
N GLN A 18 7.63 -16.42 -3.78
CA GLN A 18 6.75 -15.45 -3.15
C GLN A 18 7.46 -14.09 -3.14
N PRO A 19 6.78 -13.00 -3.56
CA PRO A 19 7.39 -11.68 -3.52
C PRO A 19 7.87 -11.40 -2.10
N ARG A 20 9.16 -11.06 -1.96
CA ARG A 20 9.72 -10.65 -0.67
C ARG A 20 9.16 -9.29 -0.33
N THR A 21 8.17 -9.26 0.56
CA THR A 21 7.70 -8.02 1.18
C THR A 21 8.85 -7.42 2.00
N LEU A 22 9.41 -6.29 1.54
CA LEU A 22 10.45 -5.56 2.29
C LEU A 22 9.84 -4.63 3.35
N VAL A 23 8.54 -4.36 3.26
CA VAL A 23 7.77 -3.68 4.29
C VAL A 23 7.87 -4.46 5.61
N THR A 24 8.20 -3.75 6.68
CA THR A 24 8.18 -4.33 8.03
C THR A 24 6.78 -4.81 8.38
N ASP A 25 6.67 -6.07 8.80
CA ASP A 25 5.36 -6.69 9.03
C ASP A 25 5.33 -7.44 10.37
N PRO A 26 5.46 -6.71 11.51
CA PRO A 26 5.53 -7.36 12.81
C PRO A 26 4.27 -8.16 13.16
N ALA A 27 3.12 -7.84 12.55
CA ALA A 27 1.85 -8.50 12.76
C ALA A 27 1.48 -9.55 11.68
N GLY A 28 2.33 -9.73 10.66
CA GLY A 28 2.07 -10.70 9.57
C GLY A 28 0.95 -10.32 8.59
N LEU A 29 0.46 -9.08 8.62
CA LEU A 29 -0.68 -8.62 7.81
C LEU A 29 -0.33 -8.52 6.33
N PHE A 30 0.84 -7.97 5.99
CA PHE A 30 1.28 -7.88 4.59
C PHE A 30 1.69 -9.25 4.04
N THR A 31 2.25 -10.11 4.89
CA THR A 31 2.58 -11.49 4.57
C THR A 31 1.32 -12.28 4.21
N GLU A 32 0.27 -12.18 5.04
CA GLU A 32 -1.00 -12.84 4.75
C GLU A 32 -1.67 -12.25 3.50
N LEU A 33 -1.68 -10.92 3.35
CA LEU A 33 -2.22 -10.28 2.14
C LEU A 33 -1.52 -10.80 0.87
N SER A 34 -0.20 -10.95 0.91
CA SER A 34 0.60 -11.48 -0.20
C SER A 34 0.26 -12.95 -0.49
N ARG A 35 -0.03 -13.74 0.54
CA ARG A 35 -0.42 -15.15 0.41
C ARG A 35 -1.75 -15.33 -0.34
N LEU A 36 -2.66 -14.36 -0.24
CA LEU A 36 -3.94 -14.37 -0.96
C LEU A 36 -3.77 -14.16 -2.48
N ASN A 37 -2.59 -13.71 -2.93
CA ASN A 37 -2.25 -13.52 -4.35
C ASN A 37 -3.32 -12.72 -5.11
N LEU A 38 -3.75 -11.60 -4.52
CA LEU A 38 -4.76 -10.73 -5.10
C LEU A 38 -4.24 -10.12 -6.43
N PRO A 39 -5.06 -10.09 -7.49
CA PRO A 39 -4.62 -9.56 -8.77
C PRO A 39 -4.41 -8.04 -8.71
N HIS A 40 -3.26 -7.57 -9.19
CA HIS A 40 -3.01 -6.14 -9.38
C HIS A 40 -4.08 -5.50 -10.27
N GLY A 41 -4.43 -4.24 -9.97
CA GLY A 41 -5.50 -3.53 -10.67
C GLY A 41 -6.91 -3.85 -10.17
N ASP A 42 -7.05 -4.79 -9.23
CA ASP A 42 -8.31 -5.16 -8.59
C ASP A 42 -8.34 -4.91 -7.08
N TYR A 43 -7.24 -4.45 -6.48
CA TYR A 43 -7.22 -4.03 -5.08
C TYR A 43 -6.23 -2.89 -4.81
N VAL A 44 -6.45 -2.23 -3.68
CA VAL A 44 -5.54 -1.24 -3.11
C VAL A 44 -5.61 -1.29 -1.59
N VAL A 45 -4.45 -1.18 -0.94
CA VAL A 45 -4.33 -1.06 0.51
C VAL A 45 -4.54 0.41 0.91
N CYS A 46 -5.45 0.64 1.84
CA CYS A 46 -5.95 1.94 2.21
C CYS A 46 -5.56 2.33 3.65
N GLY A 47 -6.03 3.50 4.07
CA GLY A 47 -6.04 3.85 5.49
C GLY A 47 -4.66 3.99 6.12
N SER A 48 -4.50 3.44 7.32
CA SER A 48 -3.31 3.66 8.15
C SER A 48 -2.03 3.00 7.60
N ALA A 49 -2.19 1.89 6.88
CA ALA A 49 -1.10 1.15 6.25
C ALA A 49 -0.32 2.04 5.26
N ALA A 50 -1.00 2.90 4.49
CA ALA A 50 -0.35 3.82 3.56
C ALA A 50 0.58 4.83 4.25
N LEU A 51 0.28 5.25 5.48
CA LEU A 51 1.15 6.08 6.30
C LEU A 51 2.30 5.28 6.91
N TYR A 52 2.00 4.08 7.41
CA TYR A 52 2.96 3.20 8.05
C TYR A 52 4.13 2.84 7.12
N VAL A 53 3.84 2.39 5.90
CA VAL A 53 4.90 2.02 4.92
C VAL A 53 5.74 3.20 4.44
N ARG A 54 5.28 4.44 4.69
CA ARG A 54 5.99 5.69 4.39
C ARG A 54 6.67 6.29 5.62
N ASN A 55 6.75 5.57 6.73
CA ASN A 55 7.31 6.02 8.01
C ASN A 55 6.63 7.27 8.61
N LEU A 56 5.36 7.50 8.26
CA LEU A 56 4.55 8.59 8.83
C LEU A 56 3.76 8.15 10.06
N ARG A 57 3.78 6.85 10.36
CA ARG A 57 3.12 6.22 11.49
C ARG A 57 3.94 5.03 11.97
N THR A 58 4.04 4.82 13.28
CA THR A 58 4.90 3.78 13.87
C THR A 58 4.21 2.43 14.05
N CYS A 59 2.88 2.39 14.01
CA CYS A 59 2.10 1.18 14.18
C CYS A 59 0.81 1.17 13.35
N MET A 60 0.33 -0.02 13.05
CA MET A 60 -0.88 -0.34 12.32
C MET A 60 -1.66 -1.36 13.16
N GLY A 61 -2.97 -1.16 13.34
CA GLY A 61 -3.82 -2.11 14.08
C GLY A 61 -4.48 -3.14 13.18
N ASP A 62 -4.75 -2.73 11.94
CA ASP A 62 -5.52 -3.43 10.93
C ASP A 62 -5.06 -3.00 9.53
N LEU A 63 -5.38 -3.82 8.53
CA LEU A 63 -5.12 -3.53 7.14
C LEU A 63 -6.45 -3.40 6.39
N ASP A 64 -6.72 -2.20 5.90
CA ASP A 64 -7.89 -1.91 5.08
C ASP A 64 -7.56 -2.22 3.61
N VAL A 65 -8.31 -3.10 2.96
CA VAL A 65 -8.18 -3.43 1.54
C VAL A 65 -9.46 -3.08 0.79
N LEU A 66 -9.37 -2.11 -0.12
CA LEU A 66 -10.42 -1.88 -1.10
C LEU A 66 -10.21 -2.84 -2.27
N ALA A 67 -11.21 -3.66 -2.57
CA ALA A 67 -11.13 -4.67 -3.61
C ALA A 67 -12.33 -4.60 -4.57
N ARG A 68 -12.11 -5.02 -5.81
CA ARG A 68 -13.14 -5.22 -6.84
C ARG A 68 -12.85 -6.50 -7.61
N GLY A 69 -13.74 -6.86 -8.52
CA GLY A 69 -13.47 -7.90 -9.52
C GLY A 69 -12.96 -9.20 -8.91
N ALA A 70 -11.85 -9.69 -9.42
CA ALA A 70 -11.27 -10.96 -9.00
C ALA A 70 -10.70 -10.91 -7.57
N ALA A 71 -10.15 -9.77 -7.12
CA ALA A 71 -9.70 -9.63 -5.73
C ALA A 71 -10.86 -9.73 -4.74
N TRP A 72 -12.03 -9.16 -5.06
CA TRP A 72 -13.22 -9.29 -4.24
C TRP A 72 -13.75 -10.73 -4.21
N CYS A 73 -13.72 -11.44 -5.35
CA CYS A 73 -14.06 -12.86 -5.39
C CYS A 73 -13.15 -13.72 -4.49
N ILE A 74 -11.85 -13.41 -4.42
CA ILE A 74 -10.92 -14.10 -3.52
C ILE A 74 -11.27 -13.80 -2.05
N ALA A 75 -11.63 -12.56 -1.70
CA ALA A 75 -12.08 -12.22 -0.36
C ALA A 75 -13.37 -12.99 0.03
N LEU A 76 -14.33 -13.13 -0.88
CA LEU A 76 -15.53 -13.96 -0.69
C LEU A 76 -15.21 -15.44 -0.45
N ALA A 77 -14.17 -15.95 -1.09
CA ALA A 77 -13.73 -17.34 -0.95
C ALA A 77 -13.13 -17.66 0.43
N LEU A 78 -12.92 -16.66 1.30
CA LEU A 78 -12.54 -16.86 2.70
C LEU A 78 -13.66 -17.50 3.55
N GLY A 79 -14.88 -17.60 3.01
CA GLY A 79 -16.00 -18.28 3.67
C GLY A 79 -16.69 -17.48 4.78
N VAL A 80 -16.37 -16.18 4.88
CA VAL A 80 -17.03 -15.25 5.81
C VAL A 80 -18.15 -14.53 5.08
N THR A 81 -19.36 -14.55 5.64
CA THR A 81 -20.53 -13.87 5.07
C THR A 81 -20.31 -12.35 5.02
N PRO A 82 -20.43 -11.70 3.84
CA PRO A 82 -20.33 -10.25 3.75
C PRO A 82 -21.42 -9.54 4.54
N SER A 83 -21.08 -8.39 5.14
CA SER A 83 -22.03 -7.52 5.81
C SER A 83 -21.90 -6.09 5.29
N THR A 84 -22.79 -5.18 5.72
CA THR A 84 -22.70 -3.77 5.34
C THR A 84 -21.43 -3.15 5.93
N ALA A 85 -20.64 -2.47 5.11
CA ALA A 85 -19.42 -1.82 5.56
C ALA A 85 -19.70 -0.76 6.65
N PRO A 86 -18.78 -0.53 7.61
CA PRO A 86 -18.95 0.49 8.65
C PRO A 86 -19.19 1.91 8.12
N SER A 87 -18.75 2.18 6.89
CA SER A 87 -19.02 3.44 6.17
C SER A 87 -20.50 3.62 5.78
N GLY A 88 -21.32 2.58 5.89
CA GLY A 88 -22.66 2.51 5.33
C GLY A 88 -22.67 2.41 3.80
N HIS A 89 -21.52 2.19 3.17
CA HIS A 89 -21.37 2.18 1.72
C HIS A 89 -20.61 0.94 1.24
N GLY A 90 -21.33 0.04 0.58
CA GLY A 90 -20.78 -1.23 0.12
C GLY A 90 -20.83 -2.32 1.18
N GLN A 91 -20.10 -3.38 0.91
CA GLN A 91 -19.97 -4.58 1.72
C GLN A 91 -18.56 -4.71 2.28
N VAL A 92 -18.47 -5.42 3.40
CA VAL A 92 -17.22 -5.73 4.09
C VAL A 92 -17.12 -7.23 4.38
N ILE A 93 -15.91 -7.75 4.29
CA ILE A 93 -15.51 -9.09 4.71
C ILE A 93 -14.29 -8.94 5.62
N ASN A 94 -14.38 -9.45 6.84
CA ASN A 94 -13.23 -9.52 7.74
C ASN A 94 -12.51 -10.85 7.55
N HIS A 95 -11.19 -10.79 7.40
CA HIS A 95 -10.38 -12.00 7.34
C HIS A 95 -10.55 -12.82 8.63
N PRO A 96 -10.80 -14.13 8.57
CA PRO A 96 -11.20 -14.92 9.75
C PRO A 96 -10.10 -15.07 10.80
N ALA A 97 -8.84 -14.86 10.42
CA ALA A 97 -7.68 -15.11 11.29
C ALA A 97 -6.70 -13.92 11.44
N PHE A 98 -6.88 -12.85 10.66
CA PHE A 98 -5.96 -11.72 10.64
C PHE A 98 -6.76 -10.42 10.66
N ALA A 99 -6.17 -9.34 11.19
CA ALA A 99 -6.81 -8.02 11.21
C ALA A 99 -6.74 -7.36 9.82
N ILE A 100 -7.39 -7.98 8.84
CA ILE A 100 -7.51 -7.48 7.46
C ILE A 100 -8.99 -7.34 7.13
N GLU A 101 -9.39 -6.13 6.77
CA GLU A 101 -10.74 -5.80 6.36
C GLU A 101 -10.77 -5.62 4.84
N PHE A 102 -11.60 -6.39 4.14
CA PHE A 102 -11.83 -6.22 2.70
C PHE A 102 -13.15 -5.49 2.49
N VAL A 103 -13.14 -4.40 1.74
CA VAL A 103 -14.35 -3.64 1.36
C VAL A 103 -14.48 -3.57 -0.16
N ASP A 104 -15.71 -3.65 -0.70
CA ASP A 104 -15.96 -3.50 -2.14
C ASP A 104 -16.08 -2.02 -2.58
N ARG A 105 -16.31 -1.14 -1.60
CA ARG A 105 -16.43 0.31 -1.75
C ARG A 105 -15.86 1.00 -0.52
N TRP A 106 -15.26 2.17 -0.73
CA TRP A 106 -14.58 2.89 0.35
C TRP A 106 -15.56 3.70 1.21
N THR A 107 -15.83 4.95 0.82
CA THR A 107 -16.85 5.82 1.44
C THR A 107 -17.58 6.59 0.34
N PRO A 108 -18.81 7.09 0.57
CA PRO A 108 -19.54 7.85 -0.43
C PRO A 108 -18.69 9.00 -1.01
N GLY A 109 -18.74 9.19 -2.33
CA GLY A 109 -17.96 10.20 -3.04
C GLY A 109 -16.56 9.75 -3.49
N TRP A 110 -16.12 8.54 -3.14
CA TRP A 110 -14.83 7.99 -3.55
C TRP A 110 -15.00 6.91 -4.62
N SER A 111 -14.37 7.08 -5.77
CA SER A 111 -14.42 6.11 -6.87
C SER A 111 -13.47 4.94 -6.58
N THR A 112 -14.04 3.73 -6.44
CA THR A 112 -13.27 2.49 -6.30
C THR A 112 -12.28 2.30 -7.45
N HIS A 113 -12.71 2.62 -8.67
CA HIS A 113 -11.88 2.51 -9.87
C HIS A 113 -10.65 3.42 -9.80
N TYR A 114 -10.87 4.70 -9.48
CA TYR A 114 -9.80 5.68 -9.36
C TYR A 114 -8.79 5.29 -8.28
N LEU A 115 -9.27 4.91 -7.09
CA LEU A 115 -8.40 4.58 -5.97
C LEU A 115 -7.50 3.38 -6.25
N ILE A 116 -8.00 2.39 -6.98
CA ILE A 116 -7.23 1.19 -7.35
C ILE A 116 -6.23 1.50 -8.47
N GLU A 117 -6.65 2.20 -9.53
CA GLU A 117 -5.79 2.46 -10.69
C GLU A 117 -4.68 3.47 -10.44
N THR A 118 -4.89 4.37 -9.50
CA THR A 118 -3.92 5.42 -9.19
C THR A 118 -3.00 5.04 -8.04
N ALA A 119 -3.14 3.86 -7.45
CA ALA A 119 -2.33 3.40 -6.31
C ALA A 119 -0.81 3.52 -6.57
N ASP A 120 -0.09 3.93 -5.53
CA ASP A 120 1.38 3.87 -5.52
C ASP A 120 1.83 2.44 -5.22
N LEU A 121 2.72 1.90 -6.05
CA LEU A 121 3.28 0.56 -5.83
C LEU A 121 4.50 0.65 -4.91
N ILE A 122 4.44 0.02 -3.74
CA ILE A 122 5.55 -0.04 -2.77
C ILE A 122 5.79 -1.51 -2.44
N ASP A 123 7.00 -2.00 -2.70
CA ASP A 123 7.39 -3.42 -2.54
C ASP A 123 6.41 -4.41 -3.19
N GLY A 124 5.87 -4.01 -4.35
CA GLY A 124 4.90 -4.81 -5.09
C GLY A 124 3.48 -4.78 -4.51
N ILE A 125 3.19 -4.01 -3.46
CA ILE A 125 1.85 -3.87 -2.89
C ILE A 125 1.26 -2.51 -3.33
N PRO A 126 0.04 -2.46 -3.89
CA PRO A 126 -0.63 -1.21 -4.27
C PRO A 126 -1.18 -0.51 -3.03
N PHE A 127 -0.74 0.72 -2.78
CA PHE A 127 -1.22 1.57 -1.68
C PHE A 127 -1.95 2.80 -2.20
N MET A 128 -3.03 3.18 -1.52
CA MET A 128 -3.74 4.44 -1.78
C MET A 128 -2.75 5.60 -1.72
N ARG A 129 -2.83 6.52 -2.68
CA ARG A 129 -1.95 7.70 -2.72
C ARG A 129 -2.11 8.51 -1.45
N LEU A 130 -0.99 9.06 -0.97
CA LEU A 130 -0.99 9.82 0.27
C LEU A 130 -1.90 11.06 0.22
N GLY A 131 -2.03 11.69 -0.95
CA GLY A 131 -2.95 12.81 -1.17
C GLY A 131 -4.43 12.41 -1.02
N ASP A 132 -4.80 11.23 -1.50
CA ASP A 132 -6.16 10.69 -1.36
C ASP A 132 -6.44 10.29 0.09
N VAL A 133 -5.46 9.67 0.77
CA VAL A 133 -5.55 9.38 2.22
C VAL A 133 -5.76 10.66 3.02
N LEU A 134 -5.01 11.72 2.72
CA LEU A 134 -5.16 13.03 3.37
C LEU A 134 -6.56 13.60 3.13
N ALA A 135 -7.01 13.64 1.87
CA ALA A 135 -8.33 14.18 1.53
C ALA A 135 -9.46 13.41 2.23
N TRP A 136 -9.39 12.08 2.25
CA TRP A 136 -10.38 11.25 2.97
C TRP A 136 -10.37 11.51 4.48
N LYS A 137 -9.20 11.49 5.13
CA LYS A 137 -9.09 11.76 6.56
C LYS A 137 -9.52 13.18 6.92
N ALA A 138 -9.23 14.16 6.06
CA ALA A 138 -9.64 15.56 6.23
C ALA A 138 -11.15 15.77 6.04
N CYS A 139 -11.84 14.91 5.27
CA CYS A 139 -13.30 14.87 5.23
C CYS A 139 -13.89 14.18 6.47
N ALA A 140 -13.32 13.05 6.90
CA ALA A 140 -13.83 12.26 8.02
C ALA A 140 -13.59 12.92 9.39
N ARG A 141 -12.45 13.61 9.57
CA ARG A 141 -12.03 14.35 10.77
C ARG A 141 -12.27 13.63 12.10
N ARG A 142 -12.06 12.32 12.15
CA ARG A 142 -12.17 11.57 13.41
C ARG A 142 -11.01 11.93 14.33
N PRO A 143 -11.16 11.90 15.66
CA PRO A 143 -10.06 12.21 16.59
C PRO A 143 -8.78 11.42 16.31
N LYS A 144 -8.91 10.14 15.92
CA LYS A 144 -7.78 9.27 15.55
C LYS A 144 -7.04 9.65 14.26
N ASP A 145 -7.67 10.44 13.39
CA ASP A 145 -7.09 10.86 12.10
C ASP A 145 -6.25 12.15 12.23
N LEU A 146 -6.41 12.93 13.30
CA LEU A 146 -5.71 14.21 13.45
C LEU A 146 -4.18 14.10 13.42
N PRO A 147 -3.55 13.09 14.08
CA PRO A 147 -2.10 12.91 13.98
C PRO A 147 -1.65 12.52 12.57
N ASP A 148 -2.41 11.66 11.89
CA ASP A 148 -2.13 11.22 10.52
C ASP A 148 -2.18 12.40 9.54
N ILE A 149 -3.21 13.26 9.65
CA ILE A 149 -3.36 14.48 8.84
C ILE A 149 -2.15 15.40 9.07
N SER A 150 -1.79 15.65 10.33
CA SER A 150 -0.66 16.51 10.69
C SER A 150 0.67 16.00 10.11
N ALA A 151 0.91 14.68 10.17
CA ALA A 151 2.12 14.06 9.63
C ALA A 151 2.23 14.25 8.11
N ILE A 152 1.14 14.04 7.37
CA ILE A 152 1.11 14.22 5.91
C ILE A 152 1.30 15.70 5.55
N ASP A 153 0.60 16.61 6.25
CA ASP A 153 0.75 18.04 6.02
C ASP A 153 2.17 18.52 6.32
N ASN A 154 2.82 17.98 7.35
CA ASN A 154 4.21 18.29 7.66
C ASN A 154 5.16 17.83 6.57
N LEU A 155 5.00 16.60 6.08
CA LEU A 155 5.77 16.09 4.94
C LEU A 155 5.59 16.99 3.72
N ARG A 156 4.34 17.37 3.38
CA ARG A 156 4.04 18.26 2.26
C ARG A 156 4.73 19.61 2.40
N ARG A 157 4.73 20.20 3.60
CA ARG A 157 5.44 21.46 3.87
C ARG A 157 6.95 21.33 3.68
N LEU A 158 7.57 20.28 4.23
CA LEU A 158 9.01 20.04 4.10
C LEU A 158 9.42 19.84 2.64
N TRP A 159 8.59 19.13 1.86
CA TRP A 159 8.87 18.87 0.44
C TRP A 159 8.61 20.06 -0.48
N SER A 160 7.70 20.96 -0.07
CA SER A 160 7.35 22.16 -0.86
C SER A 160 8.15 23.40 -0.43
N ALA A 161 8.90 23.31 0.66
CA ALA A 161 9.75 24.40 1.11
C ALA A 161 10.84 24.66 0.07
N PRO A 162 11.12 25.93 -0.29
CA PRO A 162 12.31 26.25 -1.06
C PRO A 162 13.53 25.67 -0.34
N LEU A 163 14.43 25.01 -1.08
CA LEU A 163 15.71 24.56 -0.53
C LEU A 163 16.44 25.80 0.02
N ALA A 164 16.39 26.00 1.34
CA ALA A 164 17.14 27.04 2.00
C ALA A 164 18.61 26.62 2.01
N GLY A 165 19.35 27.02 0.98
CA GLY A 165 20.77 26.71 0.88
C GLY A 165 21.36 27.07 -0.47
N SER A 166 21.78 28.32 -0.64
CA SER A 166 22.92 28.62 -1.49
C SER A 166 24.06 27.71 -1.06
N VAL A 167 24.51 26.82 -1.95
CA VAL A 167 25.78 26.11 -1.77
C VAL A 167 26.84 27.20 -1.54
N PRO A 168 27.59 27.20 -0.42
CA PRO A 168 28.70 28.15 -0.25
C PRO A 168 29.60 27.98 -1.47
N GLY A 169 29.71 29.04 -2.27
CA GLY A 169 30.47 29.01 -3.51
C GLY A 169 31.86 28.45 -3.23
N ARG A 170 32.27 27.45 -4.00
CA ARG A 170 33.67 26.99 -4.02
C ARG A 170 34.57 28.23 -4.06
N PRO A 171 35.58 28.36 -3.19
CA PRO A 171 36.52 29.45 -3.31
C PRO A 171 37.16 29.38 -4.70
N ARG A 172 37.12 30.49 -5.44
CA ARG A 172 37.82 30.61 -6.73
C ARG A 172 39.30 30.32 -6.47
N PRO A 173 39.97 29.47 -7.27
CA PRO A 173 41.41 29.34 -7.17
C PRO A 173 42.04 30.71 -7.42
N SER A 174 42.91 31.12 -6.50
CA SER A 174 43.69 32.35 -6.60
C SER A 174 44.48 32.33 -7.91
N ARG A 175 44.34 33.40 -8.70
CA ARG A 175 45.18 33.63 -9.87
C ARG A 175 46.62 33.77 -9.37
N VAL A 176 47.45 32.76 -9.63
CA VAL A 176 48.90 32.91 -9.53
C VAL A 176 49.28 34.04 -10.48
N GLN A 177 49.86 35.11 -9.93
CA GLN A 177 50.47 36.15 -10.74
C GLN A 177 51.76 35.56 -11.31
N ASP A 178 51.75 35.23 -12.60
CA ASP A 178 52.98 35.09 -13.37
C ASP A 178 53.66 36.46 -13.40
N ARG A 179 54.74 36.61 -12.62
CA ARG A 179 55.75 37.63 -12.88
C ARG A 179 56.77 37.02 -13.83
N ALA A 180 56.67 37.41 -15.10
CA ALA A 180 57.76 37.35 -16.03
C ALA A 180 58.59 38.64 -15.93
N VAL A 181 59.91 38.46 -16.07
CA VAL A 181 61.01 39.42 -16.21
C VAL A 181 61.57 39.99 -14.91
#